data_AF-A0A2M7NX42-F1
#
_entry.id   AF-A0A2M7NX42-F1
#
_cell.length_a   1.000
_cell.length_b   1.000
_cell.length_c   1.000
_cell.angle_alpha   90.00
_cell.angle_beta   90.00
_cell.angle_gamma   90.00
#
_symmetry.space_group_name_H-M   'P 1'
#
loop_
_entity.id
_entity.type
_entity.pdbx_description
1 polymer ?
#
loop_
_entity_poly.entity_id
_entity_poly.type
_entity_poly.pdbx_seq_one_letter_code
_entity_poly.pdbx_strand_id
1 'polypeptide(L)' 'MAKYITKKGQEKLLAELRRLKNESVPRLSKEINEALAQGDLSENAEYHSAKDDL' A
#
# COMPACT_ATOMS: atom_id res chain seq x y z
N MET A 1 -22.74 -0.86 13.94
CA MET A 1 -23.37 0.35 13.34
C MET A 1 -23.53 0.12 11.85
N ALA A 2 -24.72 0.31 11.30
CA ALA A 2 -24.90 0.29 9.85
C ALA A 2 -24.30 1.58 9.27
N LYS A 3 -23.23 1.46 8.48
CA LYS A 3 -22.61 2.59 7.79
C LYS A 3 -23.38 2.81 6.49
N TYR A 4 -24.28 3.78 6.48
CA TYR A 4 -25.04 4.14 5.29
C TYR A 4 -24.11 4.84 4.30
N ILE A 5 -23.97 4.26 3.12
CA ILE A 5 -23.18 4.82 2.03
C ILE A 5 -24.06 4.94 0.79
N THR A 6 -23.87 6.02 0.04
CA THR A 6 -24.53 6.15 -1.26
C THR A 6 -23.92 5.14 -2.23
N LYS A 7 -24.70 4.69 -3.22
CA LYS A 7 -24.19 3.76 -4.25
C LYS A 7 -22.90 4.28 -4.93
N LYS A 8 -22.88 5.58 -5.25
CA LYS A 8 -21.69 6.27 -5.78
C LYS A 8 -20.51 6.25 -4.81
N GLY A 9 -20.75 6.41 -3.51
CA GLY A 9 -19.72 6.31 -2.48
C GLY A 9 -19.16 4.88 -2.39
N GLN A 10 -20.03 3.88 -2.46
CA GLN A 10 -19.62 2.47 -2.45
C GLN A 10 -18.75 2.12 -3.66
N GLU A 11 -19.15 2.55 -4.86
CA GLU A 11 -18.38 2.34 -6.08
C GLU A 11 -17.00 2.98 -6.00
N LYS A 12 -16.89 4.20 -5.46
CA LYS A 12 -15.59 4.85 -5.22
C LYS A 12 -14.73 4.07 -4.25
N LEU A 13 -15.27 3.66 -3.11
CA LEU A 13 -14.49 2.88 -2.12
C LEU A 13 -14.05 1.52 -2.69
N LEU A 14 -14.89 0.87 -3.50
CA LEU A 14 -14.53 -0.39 -4.14
C LEU A 14 -13.45 -0.19 -5.21
N ALA A 15 -13.51 0.88 -5.99
CA ALA A 15 -12.47 1.23 -6.96
C ALA A 15 -11.14 1.54 -6.27
N GLU A 16 -11.19 2.31 -5.19
CA GLU A 16 -10.02 2.65 -4.38
C GLU A 16 -9.43 1.39 -3.71
N LEU A 17 -10.28 0.53 -3.14
CA LEU A 17 -9.86 -0.76 -2.58
C LEU A 17 -9.19 -1.65 -3.63
N ARG A 18 -9.72 -1.70 -4.86
CA ARG A 18 -9.12 -2.46 -5.96
C ARG A 18 -7.75 -1.90 -6.33
N ARG A 19 -7.62 -0.57 -6.45
CA ARG A 19 -6.34 0.08 -6.74
C ARG A 19 -5.31 -0.22 -5.65
N LEU A 20 -5.68 -0.04 -4.39
CA LEU A 20 -4.80 -0.31 -3.26
C LEU A 20 -4.32 -1.77 -3.24
N LYS A 21 -5.24 -2.73 -3.42
CA LYS A 21 -4.90 -4.16 -3.40
C LYS A 21 -4.09 -4.62 -4.60
N ASN A 22 -4.39 -4.11 -5.79
CA ASN A 22 -3.83 -4.66 -7.03
C ASN A 22 -2.59 -3.89 -7.52
N GLU A 23 -2.43 -2.63 -7.11
CA GLU A 23 -1.34 -1.77 -7.57
C GLU A 23 -0.45 -1.36 -6.39
N SER A 24 -1.01 -0.72 -5.37
CA SER A 24 -0.23 -0.13 -4.27
C SER A 24 0.47 -1.19 -3.43
N VAL A 25 -0.26 -2.20 -2.94
CA VAL A 25 0.31 -3.26 -2.08
C VAL A 25 1.40 -4.06 -2.80
N PRO A 26 1.21 -4.54 -4.05
CA PRO A 26 2.26 -5.25 -4.76
C PRO A 26 3.49 -4.37 -5.05
N ARG A 27 3.28 -3.09 -5.38
CA ARG A 27 4.38 -2.14 -5.62
C ARG A 27 5.22 -1.95 -4.38
N LEU A 28 4.58 -1.69 -3.25
CA LEU A 28 5.26 -1.45 -1.99
C LEU A 28 5.99 -2.70 -1.48
N SER A 29 5.36 -3.87 -1.64
CA SER A 29 6.01 -5.15 -1.37
C SER A 29 7.27 -5.36 -2.21
N LYS A 30 7.26 -4.95 -3.49
CA LYS A 30 8.45 -5.03 -4.36
C LYS A 30 9.55 -4.09 -3.87
N GLU A 31 9.21 -2.85 -3.54
CA GLU A 31 10.15 -1.85 -3.02
C GLU A 31 10.80 -2.31 -1.72
N ILE A 32 10.02 -2.86 -0.78
CA ILE A 32 10.55 -3.46 0.45
C ILE A 32 11.51 -4.61 0.12
N ASN A 33 11.13 -5.53 -0.78
CA ASN A 33 12.01 -6.65 -1.15
C ASN A 33 13.30 -6.19 -1.83
N GLU A 34 13.26 -5.13 -2.62
CA GLU A 34 14.45 -4.54 -3.25
C GLU A 34 15.36 -3.87 -2.21
N ALA A 35 14.78 -3.13 -1.26
CA ALA A 35 15.53 -2.54 -0.16
C ALA A 35 16.14 -3.61 0.78
N LEU A 36 15.42 -4.70 1.04
CA LEU A 36 15.91 -5.90 1.73
C LEU A 36 17.11 -6.56 1.03
N ALA A 37 17.16 -6.51 -0.31
CA ALA A 37 18.27 -7.05 -1.08
C ALA A 37 19.52 -6.16 -1.06
N GLN A 38 19.38 -4.87 -0.68
CA GLN A 38 20.48 -3.91 -0.68
C GLN A 38 21.34 -3.93 0.60
N GLY A 39 21.09 -4.84 1.53
CA GLY A 39 21.96 -5.05 2.69
C GLY A 39 21.52 -4.24 3.90
N ASP A 40 22.33 -3.28 4.36
CA ASP A 40 22.12 -2.64 5.67
C ASP A 40 20.81 -1.83 5.72
N LEU A 41 19.82 -2.42 6.40
CA LEU A 41 18.48 -1.87 6.54
C LEU A 41 18.39 -0.72 7.53
N SER A 42 19.42 -0.54 8.36
CA SER A 42 19.42 0.52 9.38
C SER A 42 19.59 1.92 8.78
N GLU A 43 20.18 2.02 7.58
CA GLU A 43 20.42 3.26 6.86
C GLU A 43 19.58 3.37 5.57
N ASN A 44 18.79 2.34 5.24
CA ASN A 44 18.04 2.28 3.98
C ASN A 44 16.73 3.08 4.10
N ALA A 45 16.78 4.34 3.63
CA ALA A 45 15.65 5.26 3.66
C ALA A 45 14.43 4.74 2.86
N GLU A 46 14.68 4.03 1.75
CA GLU A 46 13.64 3.43 0.92
C GLU A 46 12.90 2.31 1.66
N TYR A 47 13.59 1.48 2.45
CA TYR A 47 12.96 0.46 3.30
C TYR A 47 12.05 1.09 4.36
N HIS A 48 12.51 2.15 5.03
CA HIS A 48 11.74 2.84 6.06
C HIS A 48 10.50 3.50 5.47
N SER A 49 10.63 4.24 4.37
CA SER A 49 9.50 4.86 3.68
C SER A 49 8.50 3.80 3.21
N ALA A 50 8.99 2.72 2.59
CA ALA A 50 8.11 1.69 2.06
C ALA A 50 7.40 0.89 3.16
N LYS A 51 8.01 0.74 4.34
CA LYS A 51 7.39 0.10 5.49
C LYS A 51 6.35 0.99 6.17
N ASP A 52 6.58 2.30 6.25
CA ASP A 52 5.64 3.24 6.86
C ASP A 52 4.39 3.47 5.99
N ASP A 53 4.53 3.34 4.66
CA ASP A 53 3.43 3.45 3.69
C ASP A 53 2.54 2.19 3.58
N LEU A 54 2.94 1.07 4.20
CA LEU A 54 2.24 -0.23 4.14
C LEU A 54 1.23 -0.39 5.29
#